data_AF-A0A7W9LH81-F1
#
_entry.id   AF-A0A7W9LH81-F1
#
_cell.length_a   1.000
_cell.length_b   1.000
_cell.length_c   1.000
_cell.angle_alpha   90.00
_cell.angle_beta   90.00
_cell.angle_gamma   90.00
#
_symmetry.space_group_name_H-M   'P 1'
#
loop_
_entity.id
_entity.type
_entity.pdbx_description
1 polymer ?
#
loop_
_entity_poly.entity_id
_entity_poly.type
_entity_poly.pdbx_seq_one_letter_code
_entity_poly.pdbx_strand_id
1 'polypeptide(L)'
;MILGVALVRPSPVLVAVRDGAPEWPVSRVAARAAARACVAVDLGDVPTAAVAAIRVGGPCPEALRPRVGSGTATIVRGGHSLTGRVLAPLDTEAVRRFAATCGLSDFAVTATGSPMLADHELAVAAIIAAEVPQARITLSYEFGHPGLREREEATIRNAALGPEAGRIADEAARELPGVPVFFARSGGGLVSAHYFRRYPLACDLGGTASLARGRVALPGVPGEVAAAYGAAIGRPEAQVERIVQARGRAELDRVLQDARDEALTRVVSAGALPGSARIAETTVNPLSYLPDGLYRVRVTAEGAMP
;
A
#
# COMPACT_ATOMS: atom_id res chain seq x y z
N MET A 1 12.49 -5.01 -31.73
CA MET A 1 11.81 -6.31 -31.60
C MET A 1 12.09 -6.84 -30.19
N ILE A 2 11.32 -6.38 -29.20
CA ILE A 2 11.43 -6.92 -27.83
C ILE A 2 10.37 -8.00 -27.72
N LEU A 3 10.75 -9.19 -28.16
CA LEU A 3 10.09 -10.44 -27.83
C LEU A 3 10.20 -10.65 -26.32
N GLY A 4 9.16 -11.24 -25.73
CA GLY A 4 9.25 -11.84 -24.40
C GLY A 4 10.55 -12.64 -24.29
N VAL A 5 11.37 -12.29 -23.30
CA VAL A 5 12.58 -13.03 -22.99
C VAL A 5 12.12 -14.41 -22.50
N ALA A 6 12.20 -15.40 -23.40
CA ALA A 6 11.89 -16.80 -23.13
C ALA A 6 13.00 -17.41 -22.27
N LEU A 7 13.00 -17.12 -20.98
CA LEU A 7 13.73 -17.90 -20.00
C LEU A 7 12.81 -19.01 -19.50
N VAL A 8 12.81 -20.13 -20.24
CA VAL A 8 12.18 -21.43 -19.92
C VAL A 8 10.66 -21.36 -19.70
N ARG A 9 9.92 -22.28 -20.33
CA ARG A 9 8.44 -22.24 -20.30
C ARG A 9 7.86 -22.63 -18.93
N PRO A 10 6.70 -22.04 -18.53
CA PRO A 10 6.01 -20.91 -19.16
C PRO A 10 6.54 -19.56 -18.64
N SER A 11 6.82 -18.61 -19.54
CA SER A 11 7.46 -17.33 -19.23
C SER A 11 6.42 -16.21 -18.95
N PRO A 12 6.63 -15.35 -17.94
CA PRO A 12 5.78 -14.18 -17.69
C PRO A 12 5.93 -13.14 -18.81
N VAL A 13 4.83 -12.47 -19.20
CA VAL A 13 4.90 -11.27 -20.04
C VAL A 13 5.23 -10.09 -19.16
N LEU A 14 6.13 -9.25 -19.63
CA LEU A 14 6.58 -8.12 -18.87
C LEU A 14 6.16 -6.82 -19.54
N VAL A 15 5.56 -5.93 -18.77
CA VAL A 15 5.23 -4.58 -19.21
C VAL A 15 6.00 -3.62 -18.31
N ALA A 16 7.13 -3.10 -18.78
CA ALA A 16 7.78 -1.97 -18.12
C ALA A 16 6.99 -0.71 -18.47
N VAL A 17 6.62 0.09 -17.47
CA VAL A 17 6.03 1.42 -17.65
C VAL A 17 7.08 2.44 -17.25
N ARG A 18 7.37 3.38 -18.15
CA ARG A 18 8.28 4.50 -17.91
C ARG A 18 7.50 5.81 -18.13
N ASP A 19 7.63 6.75 -17.20
CA ASP A 19 7.04 8.10 -17.31
C ASP A 19 5.51 8.12 -17.58
N GLY A 20 4.77 7.19 -16.96
CA GLY A 20 3.30 7.09 -17.10
C GLY A 20 2.81 6.48 -18.42
N ALA A 21 3.71 5.98 -19.28
CA ALA A 21 3.36 5.28 -20.52
C ALA A 21 3.99 3.86 -20.57
N PRO A 22 3.23 2.82 -20.93
CA PRO A 22 3.81 1.50 -21.20
C PRO A 22 4.75 1.58 -22.41
N GLU A 23 5.94 0.98 -22.33
CA GLU A 23 6.73 0.73 -23.54
C GLU A 23 6.06 -0.39 -24.34
N TRP A 24 5.25 0.08 -25.29
CA TRP A 24 4.41 -0.68 -26.19
C TRP A 24 4.97 -0.57 -27.61
N PRO A 25 4.89 -1.63 -28.45
CA PRO A 25 4.08 -2.85 -28.28
C PRO A 25 4.81 -4.12 -27.84
N VAL A 26 4.20 -4.85 -26.90
CA VAL A 26 4.36 -6.31 -26.79
C VAL A 26 3.49 -6.95 -27.87
N SER A 27 4.00 -7.93 -28.62
CA SER A 27 3.18 -8.59 -29.63
C SER A 27 1.92 -9.23 -29.00
N ARG A 28 0.75 -9.03 -29.60
CA ARG A 28 -0.53 -9.60 -29.13
C ARG A 28 -0.48 -11.13 -28.98
N VAL A 29 0.38 -11.79 -29.75
CA VAL A 29 0.60 -13.24 -29.69
C VAL A 29 1.34 -13.63 -28.40
N ALA A 30 2.41 -12.92 -28.04
CA ALA A 30 3.14 -13.16 -26.80
C ALA A 30 2.27 -12.83 -25.56
N ALA A 31 1.52 -11.73 -25.61
CA ALA A 31 0.57 -11.34 -24.57
C ALA A 31 -0.48 -12.43 -24.29
N ARG A 32 -1.09 -13.01 -25.34
CA ARG A 32 -2.12 -14.06 -25.20
C ARG A 32 -1.60 -15.40 -24.68
N ALA A 33 -0.31 -15.67 -24.79
CA ALA A 33 0.31 -16.90 -24.31
C ALA A 33 0.91 -16.78 -22.90
N ALA A 34 0.85 -15.60 -22.30
CA ALA A 34 1.42 -15.33 -20.98
C ALA A 34 0.61 -16.01 -19.89
N ALA A 35 1.28 -16.70 -18.97
CA ALA A 35 0.63 -17.17 -17.74
C ALA A 35 0.25 -16.00 -16.81
N ARG A 36 1.01 -14.90 -16.86
CA ARG A 36 0.83 -13.69 -16.06
C ARG A 36 1.59 -12.51 -16.64
N ALA A 37 1.29 -11.31 -16.14
CA ALA A 37 2.04 -10.10 -16.40
C ALA A 37 2.56 -9.41 -15.13
N CYS A 38 3.81 -8.94 -15.18
CA CYS A 38 4.40 -8.11 -14.12
C CYS A 38 4.66 -6.70 -14.67
N VAL A 39 4.16 -5.70 -13.95
CA VAL A 39 4.22 -4.28 -14.30
C VAL A 39 5.11 -3.58 -13.29
N ALA A 40 6.14 -2.88 -13.75
CA ALA A 40 6.96 -2.04 -12.90
C ALA A 40 6.67 -0.58 -13.25
N VAL A 41 6.31 0.22 -12.24
CA VAL A 41 5.88 1.62 -12.39
C VAL A 41 6.68 2.49 -11.43
N ASP A 42 6.95 3.74 -11.85
CA ASP A 42 7.40 4.81 -10.97
C ASP A 42 6.33 5.91 -11.00
N LEU A 43 5.88 6.38 -9.82
CA LEU A 43 4.69 7.24 -9.68
C LEU A 43 5.06 8.68 -9.27
N GLY A 44 6.33 9.06 -9.42
CA GLY A 44 6.83 10.38 -9.00
C GLY A 44 6.20 11.54 -9.77
N ASP A 45 6.04 11.37 -11.08
CA ASP A 45 5.63 12.44 -11.99
C ASP A 45 4.19 12.28 -12.52
N VAL A 46 3.43 11.31 -11.98
CA VAL A 46 2.08 11.06 -12.46
C VAL A 46 1.09 12.10 -11.92
N PRO A 47 0.01 12.41 -12.66
CA PRO A 47 -1.04 13.29 -12.16
C PRO A 47 -1.62 12.79 -10.83
N THR A 48 -1.83 13.71 -9.89
CA THR A 48 -2.42 13.41 -8.58
C THR A 48 -3.78 14.08 -8.43
N ALA A 49 -4.73 13.38 -7.81
CA ALA A 49 -6.05 13.93 -7.52
C ALA A 49 -6.02 14.91 -6.34
N ALA A 50 -7.02 15.77 -6.28
CA ALA A 50 -7.30 16.57 -5.09
C ALA A 50 -7.78 15.67 -3.94
N VAL A 51 -7.22 15.84 -2.75
CA VAL A 51 -7.50 14.99 -1.58
C VAL A 51 -8.19 15.77 -0.45
N ALA A 52 -9.19 15.15 0.16
CA ALA A 52 -9.79 15.56 1.42
C ALA A 52 -9.07 14.86 2.59
N ALA A 53 -8.16 15.56 3.26
CA ALA A 53 -7.41 15.01 4.39
C ALA A 53 -8.11 15.29 5.72
N ILE A 54 -8.30 14.25 6.53
CA ILE A 54 -8.84 14.36 7.89
C ILE A 54 -7.79 13.84 8.87
N ARG A 55 -7.25 14.73 9.70
CA ARG A 55 -6.46 14.33 10.86
C ARG A 55 -7.36 14.26 12.10
N VAL A 56 -7.43 13.08 12.73
CA VAL A 56 -8.05 12.91 14.03
C VAL A 56 -7.02 13.13 15.13
N GLY A 57 -7.17 14.20 15.90
CA GLY A 57 -6.21 14.55 16.94
C GLY A 57 -6.52 15.86 17.65
N GLY A 58 -5.54 16.36 18.40
CA GLY A 58 -5.61 17.66 19.05
C GLY A 58 -5.26 18.82 18.09
N PRO A 59 -5.58 20.07 18.48
CA PRO A 59 -5.15 21.24 17.74
C PRO A 59 -3.62 21.30 17.66
N CYS A 60 -3.11 21.81 16.54
CA CYS A 60 -1.67 22.01 16.35
C CYS A 60 -1.38 23.39 15.73
N PRO A 61 -0.16 23.92 15.91
CA PRO A 61 0.31 25.10 15.19
C PRO A 61 0.15 24.95 13.67
N GLU A 62 0.01 26.07 12.97
CA GLU A 62 -0.23 26.11 11.52
C GLU A 62 0.83 25.32 10.73
N ALA A 63 2.11 25.47 11.09
CA ALA A 63 3.21 24.78 10.42
C ALA A 63 3.13 23.24 10.48
N LEU A 64 2.39 22.69 11.46
CA LEU A 64 2.23 21.26 11.70
C LEU A 64 0.90 20.71 11.19
N ARG A 65 0.05 21.53 10.58
CA ARG A 65 -1.20 21.08 9.96
C ARG A 65 -0.95 20.11 8.79
N PRO A 66 -1.95 19.30 8.41
CA PRO A 66 -1.83 18.43 7.25
C PRO A 66 -1.46 19.22 5.99
N ARG A 67 -0.46 18.72 5.25
CA ARG A 67 -0.03 19.33 4.00
C ARG A 67 -0.65 18.55 2.86
N VAL A 68 -1.56 19.20 2.16
CA VAL A 68 -2.21 18.65 0.97
C VAL A 68 -1.77 19.51 -0.21
N GLY A 69 -1.29 18.87 -1.29
CA GLY A 69 -0.86 19.59 -2.48
C GLY A 69 -2.07 20.22 -3.19
N SER A 70 -2.95 19.37 -3.72
CA SER A 70 -4.26 19.75 -4.27
C SER A 70 -5.36 19.19 -3.37
N GLY A 71 -6.33 20.02 -2.98
CA GLY A 71 -7.45 19.63 -2.12
C GLY A 71 -7.54 20.44 -0.83
N THR A 72 -8.05 19.82 0.23
CA THR A 72 -8.33 20.49 1.51
C THR A 72 -8.09 19.56 2.69
N ALA A 73 -7.81 20.16 3.85
CA ALA A 73 -7.53 19.42 5.08
C ALA A 73 -8.32 19.97 6.26
N THR A 74 -8.68 19.08 7.18
CA THR A 74 -9.24 19.43 8.48
C THR A 74 -8.60 18.64 9.61
N ILE A 75 -8.66 19.19 10.82
CA ILE A 75 -8.33 18.49 12.05
C ILE A 75 -9.62 18.35 12.85
N VAL A 76 -9.99 17.10 13.15
CA VAL A 76 -11.16 16.78 13.97
C VAL A 76 -10.70 16.24 15.33
N ARG A 77 -11.45 16.57 16.38
CA ARG A 77 -11.15 16.11 17.74
C ARG A 77 -11.25 14.58 17.81
N GLY A 78 -10.28 13.98 18.49
CA GLY A 78 -10.28 12.55 18.82
C GLY A 78 -8.87 12.02 19.04
N GLY A 79 -8.69 10.72 18.83
CA GLY A 79 -7.40 10.02 18.82
C GLY A 79 -7.18 9.17 20.05
N HIS A 80 -6.18 8.32 19.97
CA HIS A 80 -5.78 7.39 21.01
C HIS A 80 -4.36 7.66 21.50
N SER A 81 -4.06 7.29 22.74
CA SER A 81 -2.69 7.21 23.23
C SER A 81 -1.96 6.06 22.55
N LEU A 82 -0.64 6.03 22.72
CA LEU A 82 0.20 4.88 22.31
C LEU A 82 -0.10 3.58 23.09
N THR A 83 -0.99 3.65 24.09
CA THR A 83 -1.47 2.50 24.88
C THR A 83 -2.94 2.18 24.59
N GLY A 84 -3.52 2.74 23.52
CA GLY A 84 -4.91 2.47 23.10
C GLY A 84 -5.98 3.21 23.90
N ARG A 85 -5.62 4.08 24.85
CA ARG A 85 -6.59 4.88 25.61
C ARG A 85 -7.13 6.01 24.75
N VAL A 86 -8.45 6.17 24.69
CA VAL A 86 -9.10 7.32 24.03
C VAL A 86 -8.62 8.63 24.68
N LEU A 87 -8.06 9.53 23.87
CA LEU A 87 -7.63 10.88 24.31
C LEU A 87 -8.82 11.83 24.38
N ALA A 88 -9.72 11.72 23.42
CA ALA A 88 -10.94 12.50 23.29
C ALA A 88 -11.97 11.73 22.47
N PRO A 89 -13.28 11.92 22.71
CA PRO A 89 -14.31 11.35 21.83
C PRO A 89 -14.15 11.90 20.40
N LEU A 90 -14.46 11.07 19.41
CA LEU A 90 -14.48 11.47 18.01
C LEU A 90 -15.59 12.50 17.78
N ASP A 91 -15.25 13.65 17.20
CA ASP A 91 -16.23 14.63 16.74
C ASP A 91 -16.84 14.20 15.40
N THR A 92 -17.85 13.34 15.48
CA THR A 92 -18.51 12.75 14.31
C THR A 92 -19.24 13.78 13.45
N GLU A 93 -19.74 14.85 14.05
CA GLU A 93 -20.44 15.92 13.34
C GLU A 93 -19.47 16.79 12.54
N ALA A 94 -18.27 17.07 13.07
CA ALA A 94 -17.23 17.73 12.30
C ALA A 94 -16.79 16.90 11.08
N VAL A 95 -16.69 15.57 11.24
CA VAL A 95 -16.37 14.64 10.13
C VAL A 95 -17.46 14.68 9.07
N ARG A 96 -18.73 14.55 9.46
CA ARG A 96 -19.90 14.61 8.57
C ARG A 96 -19.91 15.91 7.78
N ARG A 97 -19.79 17.04 8.48
CA ARG A 97 -19.82 18.37 7.86
C ARG A 97 -18.70 18.55 6.85
N PHE A 98 -17.48 18.12 7.19
CA PHE A 98 -16.35 18.22 6.26
C PHE A 98 -16.57 17.33 5.03
N ALA A 99 -17.00 16.08 5.21
CA ALA A 99 -17.27 15.16 4.09
C ALA A 99 -18.38 15.69 3.15
N ALA A 100 -19.46 16.25 3.71
CA ALA A 100 -20.56 16.80 2.93
C ALA A 100 -20.20 18.08 2.15
N THR A 101 -19.23 18.86 2.63
CA THR A 101 -18.92 20.20 2.09
C THR A 101 -17.64 20.27 1.28
N CYS A 102 -16.72 19.29 1.40
CA CYS A 102 -15.42 19.36 0.74
C CYS A 102 -15.48 19.20 -0.79
N GLY A 103 -16.53 18.55 -1.32
CA GLY A 103 -16.72 18.34 -2.76
C GLY A 103 -15.71 17.38 -3.40
N LEU A 104 -15.02 16.55 -2.60
CA LEU A 104 -13.98 15.62 -3.07
C LEU A 104 -14.40 14.16 -2.84
N SER A 105 -13.85 13.26 -3.66
CA SER A 105 -14.08 11.80 -3.58
C SER A 105 -12.92 11.01 -2.96
N ASP A 106 -11.73 11.62 -2.88
CA ASP A 106 -10.50 10.97 -2.42
C ASP A 106 -10.19 11.43 -1.02
N PHE A 107 -10.27 10.51 -0.05
CA PHE A 107 -10.11 10.81 1.36
C PHE A 107 -8.87 10.16 1.95
N ALA A 108 -8.12 10.93 2.72
CA ALA A 108 -6.99 10.46 3.52
C ALA A 108 -7.30 10.67 5.00
N VAL A 109 -7.38 9.58 5.78
CA VAL A 109 -7.72 9.64 7.20
C VAL A 109 -6.51 9.22 8.02
N THR A 110 -6.08 10.08 8.94
CA THR A 110 -4.96 9.81 9.84
C THR A 110 -5.35 10.12 11.27
N ALA A 111 -5.28 9.14 12.17
CA ALA A 111 -5.54 9.34 13.60
C ALA A 111 -4.27 9.22 14.45
N THR A 112 -4.20 10.08 15.47
CA THR A 112 -3.24 9.90 16.56
C THR A 112 -3.48 8.54 17.24
N GLY A 113 -2.43 7.74 17.40
CA GLY A 113 -2.51 6.41 18.03
C GLY A 113 -3.09 5.30 17.15
N SER A 114 -3.36 5.54 15.86
CA SER A 114 -3.95 4.54 14.97
C SER A 114 -3.16 3.23 14.77
N PRO A 115 -1.82 3.18 14.86
CA PRO A 115 -1.08 1.91 14.80
C PRO A 115 -1.33 0.98 16.00
N MET A 116 -1.88 1.52 17.09
CA MET A 116 -2.32 0.76 18.26
C MET A 116 -3.82 0.47 18.17
N LEU A 117 -4.64 1.48 17.85
CA LEU A 117 -6.09 1.34 17.79
C LEU A 117 -6.70 2.15 16.64
N ALA A 118 -7.22 1.43 15.64
CA ALA A 118 -7.73 1.98 14.38
C ALA A 118 -9.18 2.51 14.46
N ASP A 119 -9.88 2.31 15.58
CA ASP A 119 -11.33 2.55 15.73
C ASP A 119 -11.79 3.92 15.24
N HIS A 120 -11.03 4.98 15.53
CA HIS A 120 -11.38 6.32 15.08
C HIS A 120 -11.22 6.48 13.56
N GLU A 121 -10.22 5.85 12.95
CA GLU A 121 -10.09 5.87 11.49
C GLU A 121 -11.23 5.11 10.81
N LEU A 122 -11.60 3.94 11.37
CA LEU A 122 -12.70 3.13 10.87
C LEU A 122 -14.06 3.84 11.05
N ALA A 123 -14.28 4.51 12.17
CA ALA A 123 -15.48 5.30 12.43
C ALA A 123 -15.59 6.50 11.46
N VAL A 124 -14.47 7.20 11.23
CA VAL A 124 -14.40 8.26 10.21
C VAL A 124 -14.70 7.70 8.82
N ALA A 125 -14.13 6.56 8.46
CA ALA A 125 -14.38 5.91 7.17
C ALA A 125 -15.86 5.57 6.97
N ALA A 126 -16.52 5.04 8.00
CA ALA A 126 -17.95 4.73 7.96
C ALA A 126 -18.80 5.99 7.76
N ILE A 127 -18.46 7.11 8.39
CA ILE A 127 -19.14 8.39 8.20
C ILE A 127 -18.92 8.90 6.77
N ILE A 128 -17.67 8.91 6.29
CA ILE A 128 -17.36 9.34 4.91
C ILE A 128 -18.13 8.49 3.90
N ALA A 129 -18.15 7.17 4.05
CA ALA A 129 -18.84 6.26 3.13
C ALA A 129 -20.37 6.48 3.12
N ALA A 130 -20.96 6.91 4.24
CA ALA A 130 -22.38 7.25 4.32
C ALA A 130 -22.70 8.59 3.63
N GLU A 131 -21.83 9.59 3.80
CA GLU A 131 -22.04 10.94 3.22
C GLU A 131 -21.61 11.02 1.74
N VAL A 132 -20.60 10.25 1.34
CA VAL A 132 -20.03 10.21 -0.01
C VAL A 132 -19.91 8.74 -0.45
N PRO A 133 -20.98 8.14 -1.02
CA PRO A 133 -21.03 6.71 -1.35
C PRO A 133 -19.93 6.23 -2.31
N GLN A 134 -19.41 7.11 -3.15
CA GLN A 134 -18.33 6.84 -4.11
C GLN A 134 -16.93 7.12 -3.56
N ALA A 135 -16.79 7.41 -2.26
CA ALA A 135 -15.52 7.80 -1.68
C ALA A 135 -14.47 6.69 -1.78
N ARG A 136 -13.26 7.07 -2.18
CA ARG A 136 -12.05 6.26 -2.06
C ARG A 136 -11.32 6.69 -0.80
N ILE A 137 -11.26 5.80 0.18
CA ILE A 137 -10.79 6.12 1.53
C ILE A 137 -9.48 5.38 1.79
N THR A 138 -8.43 6.14 2.11
CA THR A 138 -7.14 5.62 2.56
C THR A 138 -7.00 5.84 4.06
N LEU A 139 -6.66 4.79 4.81
CA LEU A 139 -6.55 4.82 6.27
C LEU A 139 -5.10 4.65 6.70
N SER A 140 -4.63 5.53 7.58
CA SER A 140 -3.21 5.59 7.95
C SER A 140 -2.73 4.40 8.77
N TYR A 141 -3.60 3.72 9.53
CA TYR A 141 -3.22 2.54 10.32
C TYR A 141 -2.71 1.38 9.45
N GLU A 142 -3.04 1.40 8.17
CA GLU A 142 -2.59 0.40 7.20
C GLU A 142 -1.12 0.63 6.76
N PHE A 143 -0.55 1.79 7.09
CA PHE A 143 0.83 2.18 6.83
C PHE A 143 1.68 1.99 8.10
N GLY A 144 2.74 1.18 8.01
CA GLY A 144 3.61 0.77 9.13
C GLY A 144 4.50 1.85 9.77
N HIS A 145 4.18 3.15 9.64
CA HIS A 145 5.00 4.22 10.20
C HIS A 145 4.54 4.59 11.62
N PRO A 146 5.42 4.65 12.64
CA PRO A 146 5.02 5.06 13.99
C PRO A 146 4.78 6.57 14.10
N GLY A 147 5.44 7.39 13.26
CA GLY A 147 5.31 8.84 13.25
C GLY A 147 3.98 9.31 12.64
N LEU A 148 3.32 10.28 13.29
CA LEU A 148 2.08 10.86 12.79
C LEU A 148 2.28 11.55 11.42
N ARG A 149 3.38 12.29 11.26
CA ARG A 149 3.65 13.08 10.05
C ARG A 149 3.95 12.20 8.84
N GLU A 150 4.79 11.20 9.03
CA GLU A 150 5.14 10.21 8.01
C GLU A 150 3.90 9.44 7.54
N ARG A 151 3.06 8.99 8.50
CA ARG A 151 1.78 8.35 8.16
C ARG A 151 0.86 9.27 7.40
N GLU A 152 0.69 10.50 7.85
CA GLU A 152 -0.18 11.47 7.19
C GLU A 152 0.26 11.73 5.75
N GLU A 153 1.55 11.95 5.53
CA GLU A 153 2.11 12.16 4.21
C GLU A 153 1.90 10.96 3.29
N ALA A 154 2.18 9.75 3.78
CA ALA A 154 1.96 8.51 3.02
C ALA A 154 0.47 8.29 2.70
N THR A 155 -0.42 8.57 3.66
CA THR A 155 -1.88 8.41 3.50
C THR A 155 -2.42 9.39 2.45
N ILE A 156 -2.02 10.66 2.53
CA ILE A 156 -2.41 11.70 1.56
C ILE A 156 -1.89 11.34 0.17
N ARG A 157 -0.60 10.97 0.06
CA ARG A 157 0.01 10.63 -1.22
C ARG A 157 -0.63 9.40 -1.86
N ASN A 158 -0.90 8.36 -1.06
CA ASN A 158 -1.58 7.16 -1.56
C ASN A 158 -3.01 7.46 -2.05
N ALA A 159 -3.78 8.25 -1.31
CA ALA A 159 -5.11 8.69 -1.75
C ALA A 159 -5.04 9.47 -3.08
N ALA A 160 -4.09 10.40 -3.18
CA ALA A 160 -3.91 11.24 -4.37
C ALA A 160 -3.54 10.43 -5.64
N LEU A 161 -2.82 9.32 -5.48
CA LEU A 161 -2.41 8.42 -6.57
C LEU A 161 -3.51 7.44 -6.99
N GLY A 162 -4.56 7.27 -6.18
CA GLY A 162 -5.62 6.27 -6.39
C GLY A 162 -6.29 6.30 -7.77
N PRO A 163 -6.70 7.45 -8.34
CA PRO A 163 -7.41 7.45 -9.62
C PRO A 163 -6.49 7.06 -10.77
N GLU A 164 -5.24 7.54 -10.75
CA GLU A 164 -4.25 7.20 -11.76
C GLU A 164 -3.83 5.73 -11.68
N ALA A 165 -3.69 5.18 -10.47
CA ALA A 165 -3.49 3.76 -10.27
C ALA A 165 -4.64 2.92 -10.86
N GLY A 166 -5.88 3.40 -10.72
CA GLY A 166 -7.05 2.83 -11.38
C GLY A 166 -6.89 2.80 -12.89
N ARG A 167 -6.58 3.95 -13.50
CA ARG A 167 -6.36 4.10 -14.94
C ARG A 167 -5.29 3.14 -15.46
N ILE A 168 -4.12 3.10 -14.81
CA ILE A 168 -3.01 2.23 -15.18
C ILE A 168 -3.42 0.75 -15.12
N ALA A 169 -4.11 0.34 -14.06
CA ALA A 169 -4.57 -1.04 -13.92
C ALA A 169 -5.65 -1.40 -14.95
N ASP A 170 -6.55 -0.46 -15.30
CA ASP A 170 -7.59 -0.68 -16.32
C ASP A 170 -6.98 -0.78 -17.73
N GLU A 171 -5.98 0.03 -18.03
CA GLU A 171 -5.23 -0.02 -19.28
C GLU A 171 -4.49 -1.35 -19.42
N ALA A 172 -3.78 -1.79 -18.38
CA ALA A 172 -3.11 -3.08 -18.37
C ALA A 172 -4.09 -4.25 -18.59
N ALA A 173 -5.25 -4.23 -17.93
CA ALA A 173 -6.28 -5.26 -18.11
C ALA A 173 -6.89 -5.26 -19.51
N ARG A 174 -7.04 -4.08 -20.14
CA ARG A 174 -7.56 -3.95 -21.51
C ARG A 174 -6.61 -4.51 -22.55
N GLU A 175 -5.31 -4.25 -22.40
CA GLU A 175 -4.29 -4.74 -23.33
C GLU A 175 -3.97 -6.23 -23.15
N LEU A 176 -4.18 -6.77 -21.95
CA LEU A 176 -3.87 -8.15 -21.58
C LEU A 176 -5.12 -8.92 -21.09
N PRO A 177 -6.16 -9.08 -21.95
CA PRO A 177 -7.41 -9.71 -21.54
C PRO A 177 -7.18 -11.16 -21.14
N GLY A 178 -7.61 -11.52 -19.92
CA GLY A 178 -7.48 -12.88 -19.36
C GLY A 178 -6.12 -13.20 -18.75
N VAL A 179 -5.14 -12.29 -18.80
CA VAL A 179 -3.82 -12.46 -18.19
C VAL A 179 -3.82 -11.80 -16.81
N PRO A 180 -3.51 -12.53 -15.72
CA PRO A 180 -3.35 -11.93 -14.40
C PRO A 180 -2.24 -10.88 -14.38
N VAL A 181 -2.56 -9.66 -13.92
CA VAL A 181 -1.61 -8.52 -13.86
C VAL A 181 -1.18 -8.24 -12.42
N PHE A 182 0.13 -8.10 -12.22
CA PHE A 182 0.78 -7.79 -10.96
C PHE A 182 1.66 -6.56 -11.08
N PHE A 183 1.81 -5.82 -9.99
CA PHE A 183 2.61 -4.60 -9.90
C PHE A 183 3.80 -4.78 -8.96
N ALA A 184 4.98 -4.36 -9.39
CA ALA A 184 6.21 -4.43 -8.61
C ALA A 184 6.16 -3.45 -7.44
N ARG A 185 6.55 -3.93 -6.26
CA ARG A 185 6.72 -3.11 -5.06
C ARG A 185 8.12 -2.50 -5.03
N SER A 186 8.26 -1.36 -4.36
CA SER A 186 9.59 -0.81 -4.00
C SER A 186 10.36 -1.74 -3.06
N GLY A 187 9.67 -2.40 -2.13
CA GLY A 187 10.25 -3.20 -1.04
C GLY A 187 10.71 -4.62 -1.38
N GLY A 188 10.65 -5.06 -2.64
CA GLY A 188 10.71 -6.48 -2.96
C GLY A 188 9.31 -7.04 -3.14
N GLY A 189 9.12 -7.85 -4.17
CA GLY A 189 7.84 -8.52 -4.41
C GLY A 189 6.86 -7.78 -5.33
N LEU A 190 5.66 -8.37 -5.40
CA LEU A 190 4.58 -8.05 -6.32
C LEU A 190 3.25 -7.91 -5.56
N VAL A 191 2.31 -7.17 -6.13
CA VAL A 191 0.94 -7.09 -5.65
C VAL A 191 -0.03 -7.20 -6.81
N SER A 192 -1.23 -7.73 -6.58
CA SER A 192 -2.28 -7.82 -7.60
C SER A 192 -2.73 -6.43 -8.07
N ALA A 193 -3.31 -6.34 -9.27
CA ALA A 193 -3.95 -5.12 -9.76
C ALA A 193 -5.02 -4.57 -8.78
N HIS A 194 -5.75 -5.46 -8.09
CA HIS A 194 -6.72 -5.06 -7.07
C HIS A 194 -6.04 -4.34 -5.89
N TYR A 195 -4.94 -4.90 -5.39
CA TYR A 195 -4.19 -4.28 -4.30
C TYR A 195 -3.54 -2.95 -4.74
N PHE A 196 -2.96 -2.90 -5.94
CA PHE A 196 -2.35 -1.69 -6.49
C PHE A 196 -3.32 -0.51 -6.58
N ARG A 197 -4.59 -0.75 -6.94
CA ARG A 197 -5.63 0.30 -6.94
C ARG A 197 -5.86 0.92 -5.57
N ARG A 198 -5.72 0.14 -4.51
CA ARG A 198 -5.94 0.58 -3.13
C ARG A 198 -4.68 1.19 -2.51
N TYR A 199 -3.50 0.64 -2.83
CA TYR A 199 -2.22 1.04 -2.24
C TYR A 199 -1.14 1.33 -3.29
N PRO A 200 -1.36 2.27 -4.22
CA PRO A 200 -0.39 2.56 -5.28
C PRO A 200 0.96 3.04 -4.75
N LEU A 201 0.99 3.69 -3.59
CA LEU A 201 2.24 4.16 -2.98
C LEU A 201 3.20 3.00 -2.66
N ALA A 202 2.69 1.79 -2.41
CA ALA A 202 3.54 0.60 -2.18
C ALA A 202 4.30 0.16 -3.45
N CYS A 203 3.85 0.60 -4.62
CA CYS A 203 4.45 0.35 -5.93
C CYS A 203 5.20 1.56 -6.48
N ASP A 204 5.18 2.71 -5.79
CA ASP A 204 6.03 3.83 -6.17
C ASP A 204 7.50 3.40 -6.12
N LEU A 205 8.30 3.87 -7.09
CA LEU A 205 9.67 3.41 -7.33
C LEU A 205 9.81 1.90 -7.64
N GLY A 206 8.72 1.23 -8.01
CA GLY A 206 8.71 -0.20 -8.36
C GLY A 206 9.54 -0.49 -9.61
N GLY A 207 9.58 0.45 -10.57
CA GLY A 207 10.46 0.42 -11.74
C GLY A 207 11.93 0.47 -11.34
N THR A 208 12.28 1.48 -10.55
CA THR A 208 13.64 1.67 -10.03
C THR A 208 14.12 0.47 -9.19
N ALA A 209 13.27 -0.05 -8.29
CA ALA A 209 13.59 -1.20 -7.46
C ALA A 209 13.78 -2.48 -8.30
N SER A 210 12.94 -2.67 -9.33
CA SER A 210 13.05 -3.81 -10.24
C SER A 210 14.32 -3.74 -11.09
N LEU A 211 14.70 -2.55 -11.56
CA LEU A 211 15.96 -2.34 -12.26
C LEU A 211 17.17 -2.74 -11.40
N ALA A 212 17.22 -2.27 -10.16
CA ALA A 212 18.30 -2.59 -9.23
C ALA A 212 18.40 -4.11 -9.00
N ARG A 213 17.26 -4.76 -8.72
CA ARG A 213 17.18 -6.21 -8.52
C ARG A 213 17.63 -6.99 -9.76
N GLY A 214 17.21 -6.53 -10.93
CA GLY A 214 17.58 -7.12 -12.21
C GLY A 214 19.07 -7.02 -12.52
N ARG A 215 19.70 -5.87 -12.26
CA ARG A 215 21.14 -5.67 -12.50
C ARG A 215 22.01 -6.57 -11.64
N VAL A 216 21.57 -6.86 -10.42
CA VAL A 216 22.25 -7.81 -9.53
C VAL A 216 22.15 -9.23 -10.09
N ALA A 217 20.96 -9.61 -10.57
CA ALA A 217 20.73 -10.98 -11.02
C ALA A 217 21.24 -11.26 -12.45
N LEU A 218 21.23 -10.25 -13.32
CA LEU A 218 21.70 -10.30 -14.71
C LEU A 218 22.65 -9.12 -15.00
N PRO A 219 23.92 -9.19 -14.59
CA PRO A 219 24.89 -8.14 -14.87
C PRO A 219 25.13 -7.97 -16.38
N GLY A 220 25.28 -6.72 -16.84
CA GLY A 220 25.67 -6.39 -18.21
C GLY A 220 24.54 -6.39 -19.25
N VAL A 221 23.29 -6.68 -18.86
CA VAL A 221 22.12 -6.56 -19.75
C VAL A 221 21.61 -5.11 -19.81
N PRO A 222 20.89 -4.71 -20.89
CA PRO A 222 20.24 -3.40 -20.96
C PRO A 222 19.30 -3.15 -19.77
N GLY A 223 19.14 -1.88 -19.38
CA GLY A 223 18.36 -1.48 -18.20
C GLY A 223 16.92 -1.98 -18.24
N GLU A 224 16.24 -1.87 -19.38
CA GLU A 224 14.88 -2.38 -19.58
C GLU A 224 14.78 -3.89 -19.32
N VAL A 225 15.77 -4.66 -19.79
CA VAL A 225 15.84 -6.12 -19.57
C VAL A 225 16.11 -6.45 -18.11
N ALA A 226 16.95 -5.67 -17.44
CA ALA A 226 17.18 -5.83 -16.01
C ALA A 226 15.89 -5.51 -15.22
N ALA A 227 15.26 -4.36 -15.46
CA ALA A 227 14.01 -3.98 -14.80
C ALA A 227 12.93 -5.04 -15.00
N ALA A 228 12.85 -5.56 -16.22
CA ALA A 228 11.99 -6.68 -16.55
C ALA A 228 12.25 -7.88 -15.66
N TYR A 229 13.46 -8.41 -15.74
CA TYR A 229 13.83 -9.59 -14.98
C TYR A 229 13.61 -9.40 -13.48
N GLY A 230 13.98 -8.24 -12.94
CA GLY A 230 13.79 -7.90 -11.53
C GLY A 230 12.32 -7.89 -11.09
N ALA A 231 11.39 -7.43 -11.93
CA ALA A 231 9.96 -7.51 -11.62
C ALA A 231 9.45 -8.96 -11.73
N ALA A 232 9.90 -9.71 -12.74
CA ALA A 232 9.47 -11.08 -13.00
C ALA A 232 9.89 -12.08 -11.90
N ILE A 233 11.05 -11.88 -11.26
CA ILE A 233 11.50 -12.71 -10.13
C ILE A 233 10.87 -12.31 -8.79
N GLY A 234 10.08 -11.24 -8.78
CA GLY A 234 9.28 -10.85 -7.61
C GLY A 234 8.24 -11.91 -7.26
N ARG A 235 7.84 -11.94 -5.99
CA ARG A 235 6.78 -12.81 -5.46
C ARG A 235 5.72 -11.97 -4.78
N PRO A 236 4.46 -12.42 -4.69
CA PRO A 236 3.45 -11.73 -3.92
C PRO A 236 3.94 -11.58 -2.49
N GLU A 237 3.90 -10.37 -1.98
CA GLU A 237 4.38 -10.06 -0.64
C GLU A 237 3.40 -9.10 0.03
N ALA A 238 3.09 -9.35 1.30
CA ALA A 238 2.37 -8.43 2.15
C ALA A 238 3.11 -8.22 3.46
N GLN A 239 3.00 -7.01 4.00
CA GLN A 239 3.55 -6.66 5.29
C GLN A 239 2.45 -6.18 6.23
N VAL A 240 2.54 -6.62 7.47
CA VAL A 240 1.74 -6.16 8.59
C VAL A 240 2.67 -5.56 9.60
N GLU A 241 2.36 -4.34 10.03
CA GLU A 241 3.15 -3.64 11.03
C GLU A 241 2.22 -2.88 11.98
N ARG A 242 2.47 -3.02 13.28
CA ARG A 242 1.67 -2.39 14.34
C ARG A 242 2.44 -2.27 15.65
N ILE A 243 1.90 -1.45 16.55
CA ILE A 243 2.33 -1.42 17.95
C ILE A 243 1.36 -2.30 18.75
N VAL A 244 1.90 -3.23 19.52
CA VAL A 244 1.11 -4.11 20.40
C VAL A 244 1.52 -3.92 21.85
N GLN A 245 0.58 -4.12 22.76
CA GLN A 245 0.87 -4.28 24.17
C GLN A 245 0.78 -5.77 24.53
N ALA A 246 1.78 -6.27 25.25
CA ALA A 246 1.80 -7.64 25.76
C ALA A 246 2.52 -7.73 27.10
N ARG A 247 1.87 -8.35 28.10
CA ARG A 247 2.42 -8.62 29.42
C ARG A 247 2.89 -10.07 29.48
N GLY A 248 4.19 -10.24 29.24
CA GLY A 248 4.83 -11.55 29.28
C GLY A 248 4.61 -12.38 28.01
N ARG A 249 5.15 -13.60 28.05
CA ARG A 249 5.36 -14.42 26.85
C ARG A 249 4.06 -14.85 26.17
N ALA A 250 3.08 -15.33 26.94
CA ALA A 250 1.85 -15.87 26.39
C ALA A 250 0.99 -14.81 25.66
N GLU A 251 0.97 -13.57 26.14
CA GLU A 251 0.26 -12.48 25.45
C GLU A 251 1.01 -12.06 24.18
N LEU A 252 2.35 -11.99 24.24
CA LEU A 252 3.16 -11.67 23.07
C LEU A 252 2.98 -12.71 21.97
N ASP A 253 3.00 -14.00 22.31
CA ASP A 253 2.80 -15.07 21.34
C ASP A 253 1.41 -15.01 20.67
N ARG A 254 0.36 -14.62 21.41
CA ARG A 254 -0.98 -14.40 20.85
C ARG A 254 -1.02 -13.26 19.85
N VAL A 255 -0.55 -12.06 20.23
CA VAL A 255 -0.57 -10.89 19.32
C VAL A 255 0.34 -11.09 18.10
N LEU A 256 1.42 -11.86 18.23
CA LEU A 256 2.24 -12.27 17.09
C LEU A 256 1.51 -13.23 16.17
N GLN A 257 0.73 -14.16 16.71
CA GLN A 257 -0.08 -15.05 15.91
C GLN A 257 -1.13 -14.28 15.11
N ASP A 258 -1.85 -13.34 15.75
CA ASP A 258 -2.82 -12.49 15.06
C ASP A 258 -2.18 -11.69 13.91
N ALA A 259 -0.99 -11.14 14.13
CA ALA A 259 -0.25 -10.41 13.09
C ALA A 259 0.21 -11.32 11.93
N ARG A 260 0.56 -12.58 12.22
CA ARG A 260 0.92 -13.58 11.20
C ARG A 260 -0.29 -14.01 10.37
N ASP A 261 -1.41 -14.31 11.02
CA ASP A 261 -2.63 -14.72 10.34
C ASP A 261 -3.15 -13.61 9.42
N GLU A 262 -3.04 -12.36 9.86
CA GLU A 262 -3.34 -11.21 9.01
C GLU A 262 -2.35 -11.08 7.85
N ALA A 263 -1.05 -11.24 8.07
CA ALA A 263 -0.05 -11.16 7.00
C ALA A 263 -0.28 -12.24 5.92
N LEU A 264 -0.60 -13.47 6.36
CA LEU A 264 -0.96 -14.57 5.47
C LEU A 264 -2.23 -14.27 4.67
N THR A 265 -3.24 -13.67 5.32
CA THR A 265 -4.47 -13.24 4.64
C THR A 265 -4.18 -12.14 3.62
N ARG A 266 -3.38 -11.13 3.99
CA ARG A 266 -3.03 -10.02 3.10
C ARG A 266 -2.22 -10.47 1.89
N VAL A 267 -1.32 -11.45 2.02
CA VAL A 267 -0.51 -11.91 0.88
C VAL A 267 -1.36 -12.68 -0.14
N VAL A 268 -2.36 -13.44 0.31
CA VAL A 268 -3.35 -14.06 -0.58
C VAL A 268 -4.18 -12.99 -1.29
N SER A 269 -4.65 -11.97 -0.57
CA SER A 269 -5.34 -10.81 -1.18
C SER A 269 -4.45 -10.01 -2.14
N ALA A 270 -3.13 -9.99 -1.90
CA ALA A 270 -2.14 -9.42 -2.80
C ALA A 270 -1.86 -10.32 -4.03
N GLY A 271 -2.49 -11.50 -4.13
CA GLY A 271 -2.47 -12.36 -5.31
C GLY A 271 -1.55 -13.58 -5.21
N ALA A 272 -1.15 -14.00 -3.99
CA ALA A 272 -0.54 -15.31 -3.80
C ALA A 272 -1.50 -16.45 -4.12
N LEU A 273 -0.97 -17.53 -4.69
CA LEU A 273 -1.70 -18.77 -4.90
C LEU A 273 -2.22 -19.30 -3.55
N PRO A 274 -3.51 -19.66 -3.42
CA PRO A 274 -4.04 -20.25 -2.19
C PRO A 274 -3.21 -21.45 -1.71
N GLY A 275 -2.92 -21.50 -0.41
CA GLY A 275 -2.09 -22.55 0.19
C GLY A 275 -0.57 -22.38 0.02
N SER A 276 -0.10 -21.38 -0.73
CA SER A 276 1.35 -21.10 -0.89
C SER A 276 1.90 -20.04 0.08
N ALA A 277 1.01 -19.36 0.81
CA ALA A 277 1.35 -18.27 1.72
C ALA A 277 2.20 -18.78 2.90
N ARG A 278 3.30 -18.09 3.19
CA ARG A 278 4.17 -18.37 4.33
C ARG A 278 4.73 -17.08 4.93
N ILE A 279 5.15 -17.15 6.19
CA ILE A 279 5.87 -16.06 6.85
C ILE A 279 7.33 -16.07 6.36
N ALA A 280 7.76 -14.96 5.77
CA ALA A 280 9.14 -14.74 5.35
C ALA A 280 9.99 -14.21 6.52
N GLU A 281 9.44 -13.25 7.27
CA GLU A 281 10.16 -12.59 8.36
C GLU A 281 9.19 -12.18 9.48
N THR A 282 9.67 -12.23 10.72
CA THR A 282 9.01 -11.61 11.87
C THR A 282 10.04 -10.83 12.67
N THR A 283 9.83 -9.52 12.81
CA THR A 283 10.65 -8.64 13.64
C THR A 283 9.83 -8.15 14.82
N VAL A 284 10.41 -8.23 16.01
CA VAL A 284 9.80 -7.74 17.25
C VAL A 284 10.79 -6.82 17.95
N ASN A 285 10.48 -5.53 17.98
CA ASN A 285 11.34 -4.53 18.58
C ASN A 285 10.65 -3.93 19.82
N PRO A 286 11.24 -4.03 21.02
CA PRO A 286 10.70 -3.34 22.19
C PRO A 286 10.77 -1.83 22.00
N LEU A 287 9.73 -1.12 22.46
CA LEU A 287 9.70 0.34 22.49
C LEU A 287 10.20 0.85 23.84
N SER A 288 11.51 0.75 24.07
CA SER A 288 12.15 0.94 25.38
C SER A 288 12.00 2.34 26.02
N TYR A 289 11.49 3.32 25.27
CA TYR A 289 11.20 4.68 25.76
C TYR A 289 9.71 4.88 26.14
N LEU A 290 8.91 3.81 26.07
CA LEU A 290 7.50 3.78 26.46
C LEU A 290 7.30 2.82 27.64
N PRO A 291 6.12 2.80 28.29
CA PRO A 291 5.83 1.85 29.34
C PRO A 291 6.07 0.40 28.93
N ASP A 292 6.45 -0.43 29.90
CA ASP A 292 6.78 -1.84 29.69
C ASP A 292 5.69 -2.60 28.94
N GLY A 293 6.14 -3.56 28.13
CA GLY A 293 5.27 -4.45 27.37
C GLY A 293 4.78 -3.87 26.04
N LEU A 294 5.35 -2.78 25.54
CA LEU A 294 5.07 -2.27 24.20
C LEU A 294 6.09 -2.75 23.18
N TYR A 295 5.60 -3.34 22.10
CA TYR A 295 6.42 -3.89 21.02
C TYR A 295 5.96 -3.36 19.68
N ARG A 296 6.92 -3.00 18.83
CA ARG A 296 6.71 -2.82 17.39
C ARG A 296 6.89 -4.18 16.74
N VAL A 297 5.80 -4.70 16.20
CA VAL A 297 5.77 -5.98 15.49
C VAL A 297 5.68 -5.71 14.00
N ARG A 298 6.56 -6.34 13.23
CA ARG A 298 6.53 -6.37 11.77
C ARG A 298 6.54 -7.82 11.33
N VAL A 299 5.57 -8.19 10.51
CA VAL A 299 5.47 -9.52 9.90
C VAL A 299 5.40 -9.36 8.39
N THR A 300 6.31 -10.01 7.68
CA THR A 300 6.32 -10.07 6.22
C THR A 300 5.93 -11.47 5.80
N ALA A 301 4.92 -11.58 4.95
CA ALA A 301 4.47 -12.83 4.35
C ALA A 301 4.68 -12.79 2.84
N GLU A 302 5.03 -13.94 2.27
CA GLU A 302 5.22 -14.11 0.82
C GLU A 302 4.45 -15.34 0.33
N GLY A 303 4.19 -15.42 -0.96
CA GLY A 303 3.54 -16.57 -1.59
C GLY A 303 4.13 -16.95 -2.94
N ALA A 304 3.64 -18.04 -3.50
CA ALA A 304 3.87 -18.35 -4.91
C ALA A 304 2.93 -17.52 -5.79
N MET A 305 3.40 -17.14 -6.97
CA MET A 305 2.55 -16.57 -8.01
C MET A 305 1.70 -17.66 -8.67
N PRO A 306 0.46 -17.35 -9.11
CA PRO A 306 -0.33 -18.25 -9.95
C PRO A 306 0.30 -18.49 -11.34
#